data_AF-A4GZH4-F1
#
_entry.id   AF-A4GZH4-F1
#
_cell.length_a   1.000
_cell.length_b   1.000
_cell.length_c   1.000
_cell.angle_alpha   90.00
_cell.angle_beta   90.00
_cell.angle_gamma   90.00
#
_symmetry.space_group_name_H-M   'P 1'
#
loop_
_entity.id
_entity.type
_entity.pdbx_description
1 polymer ?
#
loop_
_entity_poly.entity_id
_entity_poly.type
_entity_poly.pdbx_seq_one_letter_code
_entity_poly.pdbx_strand_id
1 'polypeptide(L)'
;MFDNIFSVESIVSLAITITVSFAVTFKIIKLNLTIKNKSHTIKGDGNSIEHNEFNIVMKETQGEFRNLSLLLGGIIILLLPYCGSFVNYFLYNFSRIAPYFCVVGIVFTLWARGFSNRFFDCFYIVPTLFNVYFASRAAENSYYFMSHFDGLYDRILSSFVSILFSAGKFEYFSNSIFYFLEQIAIFSSVIGFVTVSVMLLYATFGYIKQRSFSSALTFALKNCIWGFIGYLTASGIVWGLFYGQNQYIASIFEPAIQLITSLFNIRTPLY
;
A
#
# COMPACT_ATOMS: atom_id res chain seq x y z
N MET A 1 -11.65 -13.28 20.30
CA MET A 1 -10.75 -13.22 19.10
C MET A 1 -11.53 -13.43 17.80
N PHE A 2 -12.56 -14.29 17.77
CA PHE A 2 -13.50 -14.40 16.63
C PHE A 2 -14.52 -13.25 16.55
N ASP A 3 -14.82 -12.57 17.67
CA ASP A 3 -15.82 -11.49 17.71
C ASP A 3 -15.44 -10.27 16.85
N ASN A 4 -14.15 -10.03 16.61
CA ASN A 4 -13.67 -8.98 15.71
C ASN A 4 -13.63 -9.41 14.23
N ILE A 5 -13.63 -10.70 13.92
CA ILE A 5 -13.59 -11.20 12.53
C ILE A 5 -14.96 -11.02 11.86
N PHE A 6 -16.04 -11.13 12.63
CA PHE A 6 -17.43 -10.97 12.17
C PHE A 6 -18.03 -9.59 12.49
N SER A 7 -17.23 -8.61 12.92
CA SER A 7 -17.72 -7.24 13.03
C SER A 7 -18.19 -6.75 11.65
N VAL A 8 -19.25 -5.96 11.61
CA VAL A 8 -19.79 -5.40 10.36
C VAL A 8 -18.69 -4.68 9.58
N GLU A 9 -17.78 -3.97 10.28
CA GLU A 9 -16.62 -3.31 9.70
C GLU A 9 -15.63 -4.28 9.05
N SER A 10 -15.34 -5.42 9.69
CA SER A 10 -14.46 -6.46 9.13
C SER A 10 -15.08 -7.09 7.88
N ILE A 11 -16.38 -7.40 7.90
CA ILE A 11 -17.10 -7.99 6.76
C ILE A 11 -17.17 -7.02 5.59
N VAL A 12 -17.52 -5.75 5.85
CA VAL A 12 -17.62 -4.71 4.83
C VAL A 12 -16.25 -4.38 4.26
N SER A 13 -15.21 -4.28 5.10
CA SER A 13 -13.83 -4.04 4.62
C SER A 13 -13.37 -5.19 3.73
N LEU A 14 -13.58 -6.44 4.14
CA LEU A 14 -13.28 -7.64 3.35
C LEU A 14 -14.03 -7.64 2.02
N ALA A 15 -15.33 -7.34 2.02
CA ALA A 15 -16.14 -7.27 0.81
C ALA A 15 -15.63 -6.21 -0.17
N ILE A 16 -15.23 -5.03 0.32
CA ILE A 16 -14.64 -3.96 -0.50
C ILE A 16 -13.27 -4.38 -1.02
N THR A 17 -12.40 -4.97 -0.19
CA THR A 17 -11.10 -5.49 -0.60
C THR A 17 -11.24 -6.51 -1.73
N ILE A 18 -12.18 -7.45 -1.58
CA ILE A 18 -12.47 -8.44 -2.61
C ILE A 18 -13.02 -7.75 -3.86
N THR A 19 -13.99 -6.85 -3.74
CA THR A 19 -14.62 -6.17 -4.89
C THR A 19 -13.60 -5.36 -5.70
N VAL A 20 -12.76 -4.56 -5.03
CA VAL A 20 -11.72 -3.76 -5.68
C VAL A 20 -10.69 -4.66 -6.35
N SER A 21 -10.18 -5.67 -5.63
CA SER A 21 -9.13 -6.56 -6.16
C SER A 21 -9.65 -7.45 -7.28
N PHE A 22 -10.89 -7.95 -7.16
CA PHE A 22 -11.55 -8.79 -8.14
C PHE A 22 -11.97 -7.99 -9.37
N ALA A 23 -12.44 -6.75 -9.23
CA ALA A 23 -12.77 -5.89 -10.37
C ALA A 23 -11.55 -5.63 -11.26
N VAL A 24 -10.40 -5.32 -10.65
CA VAL A 24 -9.12 -5.15 -11.38
C VAL A 24 -8.70 -6.47 -12.03
N THR A 25 -8.70 -7.57 -11.27
CA THR A 25 -8.27 -8.89 -11.75
C THR A 25 -9.17 -9.41 -12.88
N PHE A 26 -10.49 -9.30 -12.74
CA PHE A 26 -11.48 -9.75 -13.71
C PHE A 26 -11.45 -8.91 -14.98
N LYS A 27 -11.27 -7.59 -14.88
CA LYS A 27 -11.13 -6.72 -16.05
C LYS A 27 -9.87 -7.09 -16.84
N ILE A 28 -8.75 -7.35 -16.17
CA ILE A 28 -7.51 -7.85 -16.82
C ILE A 28 -7.73 -9.22 -17.48
N ILE A 29 -8.41 -10.15 -16.80
CA ILE A 29 -8.70 -11.49 -17.33
C ILE A 29 -9.58 -11.39 -18.59
N LYS A 30 -10.69 -10.65 -18.53
CA LYS A 30 -11.60 -10.43 -19.67
C LYS A 30 -10.85 -9.84 -20.86
N LEU A 31 -9.93 -8.94 -20.60
CA LEU A 31 -9.14 -8.23 -21.60
C LEU A 31 -8.11 -9.16 -22.28
N ASN A 32 -7.42 -10.01 -21.51
CA ASN A 32 -6.56 -11.06 -22.05
C ASN A 32 -7.33 -12.08 -22.92
N LEU A 33 -8.55 -12.47 -22.49
CA LEU A 33 -9.41 -13.38 -23.26
C LEU A 33 -9.92 -12.73 -24.56
N THR A 34 -10.25 -11.43 -24.52
CA THR A 34 -10.77 -10.71 -25.69
C THR A 34 -9.68 -10.50 -26.75
N ILE A 35 -8.44 -10.26 -26.35
CA ILE A 35 -7.30 -10.11 -27.28
C ILE A 35 -6.94 -11.46 -27.91
N LYS A 36 -7.03 -12.57 -27.17
CA LYS A 36 -6.82 -13.93 -27.70
C LYS A 36 -7.84 -14.31 -28.78
N ASN A 37 -9.02 -13.68 -28.77
CA ASN A 37 -10.12 -13.92 -29.69
C ASN A 37 -10.18 -12.95 -30.89
N LYS A 38 -9.26 -11.98 -31.01
CA LYS A 38 -9.18 -11.10 -32.19
C LYS A 38 -8.12 -11.59 -33.17
N SER A 39 -8.51 -11.68 -34.45
CA SER A 39 -7.65 -12.09 -35.56
C SER A 39 -6.42 -11.20 -35.66
N HIS A 40 -5.25 -11.81 -35.65
CA HIS A 40 -3.96 -11.13 -35.74
C HIS A 40 -3.82 -10.41 -37.09
N THR A 41 -3.62 -9.10 -37.06
CA THR A 41 -3.18 -8.34 -38.23
C THR A 41 -1.69 -8.56 -38.42
N ILE A 42 -1.34 -9.58 -39.21
CA ILE A 42 0.03 -9.82 -39.66
C ILE A 42 0.38 -8.69 -40.65
N LYS A 43 1.23 -7.75 -40.25
CA LYS A 43 1.90 -6.88 -41.23
C LYS A 43 2.89 -7.73 -42.02
N GLY A 44 2.81 -7.64 -43.34
CA GLY A 44 3.65 -8.38 -44.28
C GLY A 44 5.10 -7.91 -44.24
N ASP A 45 5.84 -8.41 -43.26
CA ASP A 45 7.29 -8.64 -43.28
C ASP A 45 7.51 -9.74 -42.25
N GLY A 46 7.73 -10.96 -42.73
CA GLY A 46 7.48 -12.22 -42.02
C GLY A 46 8.34 -12.54 -40.79
N ASN A 47 8.74 -11.57 -39.97
CA ASN A 47 9.56 -11.81 -38.77
C ASN A 47 9.19 -10.99 -37.52
N SER A 48 8.16 -10.14 -37.53
CA SER A 48 7.70 -9.50 -36.30
C SER A 48 6.17 -9.31 -36.25
N ILE A 49 5.52 -10.12 -35.42
CA ILE A 49 4.13 -9.88 -35.00
C ILE A 49 4.18 -8.86 -33.87
N GLU A 50 4.22 -7.57 -34.21
CA GLU A 50 4.04 -6.51 -33.22
C GLU A 50 2.57 -6.37 -32.83
N HIS A 51 2.22 -6.83 -31.62
CA HIS A 51 0.89 -6.66 -31.04
C HIS A 51 0.64 -5.20 -30.61
N ASN A 52 0.47 -4.29 -31.57
CA ASN A 52 0.21 -2.86 -31.31
C ASN A 52 -1.09 -2.61 -30.52
N GLU A 53 -2.14 -3.40 -30.74
CA GLU A 53 -3.42 -3.28 -30.01
C GLU A 53 -3.26 -3.62 -28.52
N PHE A 54 -2.42 -4.60 -28.21
CA PHE A 54 -2.22 -5.05 -26.85
C PHE A 54 -1.54 -3.98 -25.98
N ASN A 55 -0.57 -3.25 -26.54
CA ASN A 55 0.09 -2.12 -25.89
C ASN A 55 -0.88 -0.94 -25.64
N ILE A 56 -1.80 -0.68 -26.58
CA ILE A 56 -2.82 0.36 -26.45
C ILE A 56 -3.76 0.03 -25.28
N VAL A 57 -4.26 -1.21 -25.21
CA VAL A 57 -5.21 -1.58 -24.15
C VAL A 57 -4.55 -1.75 -22.78
N MET A 58 -3.29 -2.18 -22.71
CA MET A 58 -2.54 -2.15 -21.45
C MET A 58 -2.24 -0.74 -20.96
N LYS A 59 -2.11 0.25 -21.86
CA LYS A 59 -1.97 1.65 -21.48
C LYS A 59 -3.24 2.19 -20.82
N GLU A 60 -4.41 1.81 -21.35
CA GLU A 60 -5.72 2.13 -20.75
C GLU A 60 -5.87 1.49 -19.36
N THR A 61 -5.56 0.19 -19.24
CA THR A 61 -5.59 -0.55 -17.97
C THR A 61 -4.63 0.05 -16.93
N GLN A 62 -3.45 0.52 -17.35
CA GLN A 62 -2.51 1.23 -16.48
C GLN A 62 -3.04 2.59 -16.01
N GLY A 63 -3.74 3.31 -16.89
CA GLY A 63 -4.39 4.58 -16.55
C GLY A 63 -5.49 4.41 -15.51
N GLU A 64 -6.36 3.41 -15.71
CA GLU A 64 -7.40 3.07 -14.75
C GLU A 64 -6.83 2.61 -13.41
N PHE A 65 -5.79 1.78 -13.42
CA PHE A 65 -5.12 1.33 -12.20
C PHE A 65 -4.51 2.50 -11.41
N ARG A 66 -3.92 3.47 -12.10
CA ARG A 66 -3.41 4.70 -11.47
C ARG A 66 -4.56 5.49 -10.83
N ASN A 67 -5.68 5.65 -11.53
CA ASN A 67 -6.84 6.37 -11.00
C ASN A 67 -7.43 5.66 -9.78
N LEU A 68 -7.50 4.32 -9.80
CA LEU A 68 -7.91 3.52 -8.65
C LEU A 68 -6.98 3.69 -7.46
N SER A 69 -5.66 3.72 -7.69
CA SER A 69 -4.66 3.95 -6.64
C SER A 69 -4.83 5.33 -5.99
N LEU A 70 -5.11 6.35 -6.79
CA LEU A 70 -5.37 7.72 -6.31
C LEU A 70 -6.70 7.80 -5.54
N LEU A 71 -7.74 7.15 -6.05
CA LEU A 71 -9.04 7.07 -5.39
C LEU A 71 -8.91 6.37 -4.03
N LEU A 72 -8.21 5.23 -3.97
CA LEU A 72 -7.96 4.51 -2.72
C LEU A 72 -7.21 5.40 -1.72
N GLY A 73 -6.17 6.11 -2.17
CA GLY A 73 -5.46 7.07 -1.33
C GLY A 73 -6.37 8.17 -0.80
N GLY A 74 -7.22 8.76 -1.65
CA GLY A 74 -8.20 9.77 -1.24
C GLY A 74 -9.21 9.23 -0.22
N ILE A 75 -9.72 8.01 -0.42
CA ILE A 75 -10.63 7.35 0.51
C ILE A 75 -9.96 7.13 1.88
N ILE A 76 -8.71 6.65 1.90
CA ILE A 76 -7.98 6.42 3.15
C ILE A 76 -7.76 7.74 3.90
N ILE A 77 -7.36 8.81 3.19
CA ILE A 77 -7.19 10.14 3.81
C ILE A 77 -8.51 10.58 4.44
N LEU A 78 -9.62 10.48 3.71
CA LEU A 78 -10.93 10.92 4.18
C LEU A 78 -11.45 10.06 5.33
N LEU A 79 -11.28 8.74 5.30
CA LEU A 79 -11.90 7.82 6.26
C LEU A 79 -11.06 7.56 7.51
N LEU A 80 -9.73 7.60 7.44
CA LEU A 80 -8.89 7.23 8.59
C LEU A 80 -9.21 8.03 9.87
N PRO A 81 -9.50 9.34 9.82
CA PRO A 81 -9.87 10.13 11.01
C PRO A 81 -11.25 9.88 11.60
N TYR A 82 -12.15 9.21 10.87
CA TYR A 82 -13.53 8.95 11.30
C TYR A 82 -13.82 7.46 11.54
N CYS A 83 -13.12 6.60 10.79
CA CYS A 83 -13.30 5.16 10.77
C CYS A 83 -11.92 4.47 10.75
N GLY A 84 -11.01 4.86 11.66
CA GLY A 84 -9.64 4.33 11.72
C GLY A 84 -9.59 2.81 11.80
N SER A 85 -10.47 2.22 12.63
CA SER A 85 -10.65 0.76 12.75
C SER A 85 -10.97 0.10 11.41
N PHE A 86 -11.92 0.66 10.65
CA PHE A 86 -12.30 0.13 9.35
C PHE A 86 -11.12 0.13 8.35
N VAL A 87 -10.37 1.23 8.28
CA VAL A 87 -9.22 1.35 7.37
C VAL A 87 -8.10 0.38 7.78
N ASN A 88 -7.90 0.21 9.08
CA ASN A 88 -6.94 -0.75 9.62
C ASN A 88 -7.33 -2.21 9.25
N TYR A 89 -8.60 -2.58 9.47
CA TYR A 89 -9.12 -3.89 9.03
C TYR A 89 -9.03 -4.09 7.51
N PHE A 90 -9.30 -3.04 6.72
CA PHE A 90 -9.12 -3.09 5.27
C PHE A 90 -7.67 -3.40 4.90
N LEU A 91 -6.69 -2.69 5.48
CA LEU A 91 -5.27 -2.93 5.21
C LEU A 91 -4.85 -4.34 5.62
N TYR A 92 -5.30 -4.79 6.79
CA TYR A 92 -5.04 -6.13 7.30
C TYR A 92 -5.60 -7.21 6.37
N ASN A 93 -6.88 -7.12 6.00
CA ASN A 93 -7.53 -8.05 5.08
C ASN A 93 -6.89 -8.01 3.68
N PHE A 94 -6.55 -6.82 3.18
CA PHE A 94 -5.89 -6.69 1.88
C PHE A 94 -4.51 -7.34 1.87
N SER A 95 -3.72 -7.19 2.94
CA SER A 95 -2.43 -7.85 3.07
C SER A 95 -2.53 -9.39 2.98
N ARG A 96 -3.60 -9.98 3.51
CA ARG A 96 -3.81 -11.44 3.45
C ARG A 96 -4.17 -11.94 2.06
N ILE A 97 -4.95 -11.17 1.30
CA ILE A 97 -5.47 -11.63 0.00
C ILE A 97 -4.53 -11.23 -1.16
N ALA A 98 -3.75 -10.16 -1.00
CA ALA A 98 -2.82 -9.64 -2.01
C ALA A 98 -1.87 -10.70 -2.63
N PRO A 99 -1.21 -11.61 -1.86
CA PRO A 99 -0.36 -12.64 -2.45
C PRO A 99 -1.10 -13.54 -3.44
N TYR A 100 -2.34 -13.93 -3.12
CA TYR A 100 -3.14 -14.79 -3.98
C TYR A 100 -3.49 -14.09 -5.29
N PHE A 101 -3.90 -12.81 -5.23
CA PHE A 101 -4.15 -12.03 -6.43
C PHE A 101 -2.89 -11.84 -7.29
N CYS A 102 -1.74 -11.61 -6.66
CA CYS A 102 -0.46 -11.49 -7.36
C CYS A 102 -0.11 -12.80 -8.10
N VAL A 103 -0.16 -13.94 -7.42
CA VAL A 103 0.15 -15.26 -8.01
C VAL A 103 -0.82 -15.60 -9.13
N VAL A 104 -2.13 -15.46 -8.90
CA VAL A 104 -3.16 -15.73 -9.91
C VAL A 104 -2.93 -14.84 -11.14
N GLY A 105 -2.68 -13.54 -10.91
CA GLY A 105 -2.38 -12.58 -11.96
C GLY A 105 -1.17 -12.96 -12.80
N ILE A 106 -0.06 -13.34 -12.16
CA ILE A 106 1.17 -13.77 -12.83
C ILE A 106 0.95 -15.06 -13.63
N VAL A 107 0.27 -16.06 -13.06
CA VAL A 107 -0.03 -17.32 -13.77
C VAL A 107 -0.83 -17.03 -15.03
N PHE A 108 -1.85 -16.18 -14.95
CA PHE A 108 -2.64 -15.79 -16.12
C PHE A 108 -1.83 -14.99 -17.13
N THR A 109 -0.94 -14.08 -16.72
CA THR A 109 -0.10 -13.34 -17.68
C THR A 109 0.92 -14.23 -18.37
N LEU A 110 1.52 -15.19 -17.67
CA LEU A 110 2.42 -16.18 -18.25
C LEU A 110 1.69 -17.10 -19.23
N TRP A 111 0.49 -17.57 -18.87
CA TRP A 111 -0.33 -18.41 -19.75
C TRP A 111 -0.78 -17.68 -21.01
N ALA A 112 -1.09 -16.38 -20.91
CA ALA A 112 -1.54 -15.58 -22.04
C ALA A 112 -0.41 -15.14 -22.99
N ARG A 113 0.81 -14.86 -22.47
CA ARG A 113 1.90 -14.24 -23.25
C ARG A 113 3.13 -15.13 -23.46
N GLY A 114 3.13 -16.35 -22.90
CA GLY A 114 4.24 -17.28 -22.99
C GLY A 114 5.33 -16.99 -21.95
N PHE A 115 5.97 -18.08 -21.49
CA PHE A 115 6.93 -18.05 -20.39
C PHE A 115 8.20 -17.27 -20.73
N SER A 116 8.70 -17.36 -21.97
CA SER A 116 9.97 -16.75 -22.39
C SER A 116 10.00 -15.23 -22.27
N ASN A 117 8.88 -14.55 -22.55
CA ASN A 117 8.83 -13.09 -22.60
C ASN A 117 8.44 -12.44 -21.26
N ARG A 118 7.82 -13.20 -20.35
CA ARG A 118 7.15 -12.68 -19.14
C ARG A 118 7.57 -13.37 -17.84
N PHE A 119 8.54 -14.29 -17.88
CA PHE A 119 9.10 -14.94 -16.69
C PHE A 119 9.50 -13.93 -15.59
N PHE A 120 9.96 -12.74 -15.99
CA PHE A 120 10.33 -11.69 -15.05
C PHE A 120 9.17 -11.15 -14.20
N ASP A 121 7.91 -11.40 -14.59
CA ASP A 121 6.75 -11.03 -13.78
C ASP A 121 6.74 -11.80 -12.43
N CYS A 122 7.38 -12.97 -12.34
CA CYS A 122 7.55 -13.72 -11.08
C CYS A 122 8.30 -12.93 -10.01
N PHE A 123 9.17 -11.99 -10.40
CA PHE A 123 9.87 -11.13 -9.45
C PHE A 123 8.94 -10.19 -8.68
N TYR A 124 7.69 -9.96 -9.13
CA TYR A 124 6.71 -9.16 -8.39
C TYR A 124 6.16 -9.85 -7.14
N ILE A 125 6.36 -11.15 -6.99
CA ILE A 125 6.00 -11.88 -5.76
C ILE A 125 6.80 -11.35 -4.57
N VAL A 126 8.10 -11.08 -4.76
CA VAL A 126 9.01 -10.60 -3.70
C VAL A 126 8.56 -9.26 -3.09
N PRO A 127 8.38 -8.16 -3.86
CA PRO A 127 7.90 -6.90 -3.30
C PRO A 127 6.47 -7.03 -2.77
N THR A 128 5.65 -7.93 -3.30
CA THR A 128 4.30 -8.18 -2.76
C THR A 128 4.39 -8.78 -1.37
N LEU A 129 5.14 -9.86 -1.16
CA LEU A 129 5.32 -10.47 0.16
C LEU A 129 5.97 -9.51 1.16
N PHE A 130 6.95 -8.73 0.71
CA PHE A 130 7.58 -7.69 1.51
C PHE A 130 6.55 -6.66 2.02
N ASN A 131 5.73 -6.10 1.12
CA ASN A 131 4.71 -5.13 1.51
C ASN A 131 3.56 -5.77 2.31
N VAL A 132 3.24 -7.04 2.09
CA VAL A 132 2.25 -7.76 2.89
C VAL A 132 2.71 -7.87 4.34
N TYR A 133 3.97 -8.27 4.55
CA TYR A 133 4.56 -8.32 5.88
C TYR A 133 4.47 -6.95 6.57
N PHE A 134 4.95 -5.89 5.92
CA PHE A 134 4.93 -4.55 6.49
C PHE A 134 3.52 -3.94 6.64
N ALA A 135 2.59 -4.20 5.72
CA ALA A 135 1.20 -3.77 5.85
C ALA A 135 0.50 -4.43 7.04
N SER A 136 0.72 -5.74 7.25
CA SER A 136 0.17 -6.46 8.40
C SER A 136 0.72 -5.93 9.73
N ARG A 137 2.02 -5.60 9.79
CA ARG A 137 2.65 -5.02 10.98
C ARG A 137 2.25 -3.57 11.22
N ALA A 138 2.07 -2.76 10.17
CA ALA A 138 1.50 -1.42 10.29
C ALA A 138 0.09 -1.47 10.89
N ALA A 139 -0.72 -2.43 10.44
CA ALA A 139 -2.06 -2.65 10.98
C ALA A 139 -2.06 -3.01 12.47
N GLU A 140 -1.13 -3.89 12.90
CA GLU A 140 -0.97 -4.25 14.31
C GLU A 140 -0.44 -3.08 15.17
N ASN A 141 0.63 -2.40 14.74
CA ASN A 141 1.26 -1.32 15.50
C ASN A 141 0.37 -0.08 15.61
N SER A 142 -0.40 0.21 14.57
CA SER A 142 -1.31 1.37 14.57
C SER A 142 -2.43 1.26 15.59
N TYR A 143 -2.80 0.05 16.04
CA TYR A 143 -3.81 -0.14 17.07
C TYR A 143 -3.47 0.61 18.37
N TYR A 144 -2.19 0.73 18.73
CA TYR A 144 -1.75 1.39 19.96
C TYR A 144 -2.00 2.90 20.00
N PHE A 145 -2.11 3.55 18.84
CA PHE A 145 -2.35 4.99 18.76
C PHE A 145 -3.58 5.36 17.93
N MET A 146 -4.40 4.37 17.55
CA MET A 146 -5.55 4.56 16.67
C MET A 146 -6.59 5.54 17.24
N SER A 147 -6.71 5.60 18.57
CA SER A 147 -7.56 6.58 19.28
C SER A 147 -7.16 8.04 19.01
N HIS A 148 -5.95 8.29 18.53
CA HIS A 148 -5.48 9.63 18.17
C HIS A 148 -5.90 10.05 16.76
N PHE A 149 -6.54 9.17 15.97
CA PHE A 149 -7.11 9.55 14.67
C PHE A 149 -8.50 10.18 14.80
N ASP A 150 -9.28 9.80 15.81
CA ASP A 150 -10.66 10.29 15.99
C ASP A 150 -10.67 11.80 16.14
N GLY A 151 -11.35 12.52 15.23
CA GLY A 151 -11.43 13.99 15.26
C GLY A 151 -10.11 14.71 14.93
N LEU A 152 -9.16 14.02 14.26
CA LEU A 152 -7.86 14.60 13.88
C LEU A 152 -8.00 15.91 13.09
N TYR A 153 -8.93 15.99 12.14
CA TYR A 153 -9.12 17.19 11.31
C TYR A 153 -9.67 18.37 12.09
N ASP A 154 -10.61 18.13 13.01
CA ASP A 154 -11.11 19.17 13.90
C ASP A 154 -10.01 19.67 14.83
N ARG A 155 -9.16 18.76 15.34
CA ARG A 155 -7.97 19.14 16.13
C ARG A 155 -7.00 19.98 15.31
N ILE A 156 -6.62 19.56 14.10
CA ILE A 156 -5.72 20.32 13.22
C ILE A 156 -6.29 21.72 12.97
N LEU A 157 -7.58 21.83 12.63
CA LEU A 157 -8.23 23.11 12.37
C LEU A 157 -8.22 23.99 13.63
N SER A 158 -8.59 23.42 14.78
CA SER A 158 -8.61 24.13 16.06
C SER A 158 -7.22 24.62 16.48
N SER A 159 -6.17 23.81 16.32
CA SER A 159 -4.78 24.18 16.59
C SER A 159 -4.30 25.29 15.64
N PHE A 160 -4.65 25.21 14.36
CA PHE A 160 -4.32 26.26 13.39
C PHE A 160 -4.99 27.59 13.72
N VAL A 161 -6.28 27.57 14.06
CA VAL A 161 -7.03 28.74 14.53
C VAL A 161 -6.41 29.31 15.81
N SER A 162 -6.05 28.45 16.77
CA SER A 162 -5.38 28.85 18.00
C SER A 162 -4.06 29.57 17.72
N ILE A 163 -3.24 29.08 16.79
CA ILE A 163 -1.99 29.74 16.37
C ILE A 163 -2.27 31.15 15.83
N LEU A 164 -3.25 31.29 14.93
CA LEU A 164 -3.60 32.58 14.31
C LEU A 164 -4.03 33.62 15.34
N PHE A 165 -4.84 33.24 16.32
CA PHE A 165 -5.37 34.15 17.35
C PHE A 165 -4.44 34.32 18.57
N SER A 166 -3.40 33.49 18.71
CA SER A 166 -2.38 33.61 19.77
C SER A 166 -1.22 34.54 19.41
N ALA A 167 -1.25 35.14 18.21
CA ALA A 167 -0.26 36.10 17.71
C ALA A 167 -0.25 37.38 18.57
N GLY A 168 0.44 37.34 19.71
CA GLY A 168 0.52 38.44 20.66
C GLY A 168 0.95 38.05 22.07
N LYS A 169 0.86 36.77 22.46
CA LYS A 169 1.36 36.27 23.75
C LYS A 169 2.25 35.04 23.53
N PHE A 170 3.55 35.19 23.76
CA PHE A 170 4.58 34.21 23.41
C PHE A 170 4.33 32.81 24.01
N GLU A 171 3.85 32.74 25.25
CA GLU A 171 3.59 31.47 25.95
C GLU A 171 2.41 30.69 25.34
N TYR A 172 1.32 31.37 24.98
CA TYR A 172 0.17 30.79 24.29
C TYR A 172 0.51 30.34 22.87
N PHE A 173 1.39 31.08 22.20
CA PHE A 173 1.89 30.76 20.88
C PHE A 173 2.77 29.49 20.90
N SER A 174 3.70 29.37 21.85
CA SER A 174 4.56 28.20 22.02
C SER A 174 3.75 26.92 22.25
N ASN A 175 2.78 26.95 23.16
CA ASN A 175 1.90 25.80 23.42
C ASN A 175 1.04 25.45 22.20
N SER A 176 0.50 26.45 21.49
CA SER A 176 -0.31 26.22 20.28
C SER A 176 0.50 25.58 19.14
N ILE A 177 1.77 25.98 18.98
CA ILE A 177 2.68 25.35 18.01
C ILE A 177 2.96 23.90 18.38
N PHE A 178 3.22 23.61 19.66
CA PHE A 178 3.49 22.25 20.11
C PHE A 178 2.32 21.32 19.77
N TYR A 179 1.09 21.70 20.12
CA TYR A 179 -0.10 20.91 19.79
C TYR A 179 -0.30 20.76 18.27
N PHE A 180 -0.01 21.80 17.48
CA PHE A 180 -0.11 21.71 16.03
C PHE A 180 0.92 20.74 15.43
N LEU A 181 2.17 20.76 15.92
CA LEU A 181 3.22 19.82 15.49
C LEU A 181 2.87 18.38 15.88
N GLU A 182 2.27 18.18 17.04
CA GLU A 182 1.75 16.87 17.45
C GLU A 182 0.69 16.36 16.46
N GLN A 183 -0.27 17.21 16.06
CA GLN A 183 -1.29 16.81 15.08
C GLN A 183 -0.68 16.53 13.70
N ILE A 184 0.37 17.26 13.30
CA ILE A 184 1.13 16.97 12.07
C ILE A 184 1.83 15.60 12.18
N ALA A 185 2.39 15.27 13.35
CA ALA A 185 3.03 13.98 13.58
C ALA A 185 2.02 12.82 13.42
N ILE A 186 0.79 12.98 13.92
CA ILE A 186 -0.29 12.00 13.73
C ILE A 186 -0.75 11.98 12.26
N PHE A 187 -0.86 13.13 11.61
CA PHE A 187 -1.21 13.22 10.19
C PHE A 187 -0.20 12.51 9.28
N SER A 188 1.09 12.49 9.66
CA SER A 188 2.10 11.72 8.94
C SER A 188 1.78 10.23 8.87
N SER A 189 1.09 9.68 9.88
CA SER A 189 0.63 8.29 9.86
C SER A 189 -0.50 8.06 8.86
N VAL A 190 -1.38 9.05 8.64
CA VAL A 190 -2.38 9.00 7.57
C VAL A 190 -1.69 8.82 6.21
N ILE A 191 -0.64 9.62 5.95
CA ILE A 191 0.16 9.52 4.73
C ILE A 191 0.86 8.14 4.65
N GLY A 192 1.33 7.62 5.78
CA GLY A 192 1.90 6.28 5.86
C GLY A 192 0.92 5.19 5.45
N PHE A 193 -0.30 5.22 5.97
CA PHE A 193 -1.37 4.27 5.63
C PHE A 193 -1.70 4.29 4.14
N VAL A 194 -1.78 5.48 3.55
CA VAL A 194 -1.95 5.63 2.09
C VAL A 194 -0.77 5.00 1.36
N THR A 195 0.44 5.33 1.78
CA THR A 195 1.68 4.91 1.09
C THR A 195 1.81 3.39 1.12
N VAL A 196 1.65 2.74 2.27
CA VAL A 196 1.76 1.27 2.38
C VAL A 196 0.64 0.56 1.61
N SER A 197 -0.60 1.07 1.66
CA SER A 197 -1.74 0.50 0.93
C SER A 197 -1.54 0.60 -0.58
N VAL A 198 -1.10 1.77 -1.06
CA VAL A 198 -0.82 2.02 -2.47
C VAL A 198 0.36 1.18 -2.93
N MET A 199 1.45 1.09 -2.17
CA MET A 199 2.60 0.26 -2.54
C MET A 199 2.25 -1.23 -2.59
N LEU A 200 1.43 -1.72 -1.65
CA LEU A 200 0.89 -3.07 -1.68
C LEU A 200 0.04 -3.33 -2.94
N LEU A 201 -0.82 -2.39 -3.31
CA LEU A 201 -1.62 -2.45 -4.54
C LEU A 201 -0.71 -2.49 -5.79
N TYR A 202 0.27 -1.57 -5.88
CA TYR A 202 1.22 -1.53 -6.99
C TYR A 202 2.06 -2.81 -7.10
N ALA A 203 2.46 -3.41 -5.97
CA ALA A 203 3.21 -4.67 -5.96
C ALA A 203 2.33 -5.82 -6.46
N THR A 204 1.12 -5.93 -5.90
CA THR A 204 0.15 -6.97 -6.23
C THR A 204 -0.14 -7.01 -7.73
N PHE A 205 -0.34 -5.85 -8.34
CA PHE A 205 -0.68 -5.69 -9.75
C PHE A 205 0.51 -5.26 -10.63
N GLY A 206 1.74 -5.45 -10.16
CA GLY A 206 2.96 -5.04 -10.86
C GLY A 206 3.06 -5.60 -12.29
N TYR A 207 2.52 -6.80 -12.51
CA TYR A 207 2.52 -7.55 -13.77
C TYR A 207 1.70 -6.91 -14.92
N ILE A 208 0.86 -5.90 -14.62
CA ILE A 208 0.07 -5.18 -15.65
C ILE A 208 1.01 -4.51 -16.67
N LYS A 209 2.12 -3.97 -16.19
CA LYS A 209 3.12 -3.32 -17.05
C LYS A 209 4.23 -4.29 -17.39
N GLN A 210 4.41 -4.54 -18.69
CA GLN A 210 5.58 -5.26 -19.18
C GLN A 210 6.82 -4.41 -18.96
N ARG A 211 7.81 -4.97 -18.25
CA ARG A 211 9.08 -4.32 -17.95
C ARG A 211 10.23 -5.22 -18.39
N SER A 212 11.33 -4.61 -18.84
CA SER A 212 12.61 -5.32 -18.91
C SER A 212 13.06 -5.73 -17.50
N PHE A 213 13.97 -6.70 -17.38
CA PHE A 213 14.49 -7.16 -16.10
C PHE A 213 14.99 -6.00 -15.21
N SER A 214 15.84 -5.12 -15.75
CA SER A 214 16.37 -3.95 -15.02
C SER A 214 15.25 -3.02 -14.55
N SER A 215 14.22 -2.80 -15.38
CA SER A 215 13.06 -1.98 -15.00
C SER A 215 12.18 -2.66 -13.95
N ALA A 216 12.04 -3.99 -13.99
CA ALA A 216 11.31 -4.76 -12.99
C ALA A 216 12.02 -4.75 -11.63
N LEU A 217 13.34 -4.92 -11.62
CA LEU A 217 14.17 -4.83 -10.42
C LEU A 217 14.11 -3.42 -9.80
N THR A 218 14.27 -2.39 -10.62
CA THR A 218 14.16 -0.99 -10.16
C THR A 218 12.79 -0.69 -9.57
N PHE A 219 11.73 -1.22 -10.19
CA PHE A 219 10.37 -1.10 -9.65
C PHE A 219 10.24 -1.82 -8.30
N ALA A 220 10.71 -3.07 -8.19
CA ALA A 220 10.65 -3.83 -6.95
C ALA A 220 11.39 -3.13 -5.82
N LEU A 221 12.62 -2.65 -6.06
CA LEU A 221 13.41 -1.92 -5.07
C LEU A 221 12.71 -0.64 -4.62
N LYS A 222 12.26 0.21 -5.55
CA LYS A 222 11.54 1.44 -5.22
C LYS A 222 10.28 1.14 -4.42
N ASN A 223 9.54 0.11 -4.81
CA ASN A 223 8.29 -0.27 -4.18
C ASN A 223 8.53 -0.82 -2.75
N CYS A 224 9.58 -1.61 -2.52
CA CYS A 224 9.99 -2.02 -1.17
C CYS A 224 10.42 -0.83 -0.31
N ILE A 225 11.22 0.11 -0.84
CA ILE A 225 11.67 1.30 -0.10
C ILE A 225 10.47 2.15 0.34
N TRP A 226 9.57 2.47 -0.60
CA TRP A 226 8.37 3.24 -0.29
C TRP A 226 7.40 2.49 0.63
N GLY A 227 7.30 1.17 0.48
CA GLY A 227 6.51 0.33 1.37
C GLY A 227 7.05 0.35 2.80
N PHE A 228 8.37 0.29 2.97
CA PHE A 228 9.02 0.40 4.28
C PHE A 228 8.84 1.79 4.91
N ILE A 229 9.04 2.87 4.15
CA ILE A 229 8.78 4.24 4.61
C ILE A 229 7.31 4.41 5.01
N GLY A 230 6.39 3.87 4.20
CA GLY A 230 4.96 3.85 4.49
C GLY A 230 4.65 3.10 5.78
N TYR A 231 5.29 1.96 6.02
CA TYR A 231 5.16 1.21 7.27
C TYR A 231 5.61 1.99 8.50
N LEU A 232 6.81 2.59 8.45
CA LEU A 232 7.35 3.34 9.59
C LEU A 232 6.42 4.51 9.95
N THR A 233 5.98 5.25 8.93
CA THR A 233 5.07 6.39 9.12
C THR A 233 3.68 5.94 9.57
N ALA A 234 3.11 4.89 8.96
CA ALA A 234 1.81 4.29 9.35
C ALA A 234 1.82 3.72 10.76
N SER A 235 2.97 3.25 11.23
CA SER A 235 3.17 2.78 12.61
C SER A 235 3.43 3.93 13.58
N GLY A 236 3.34 5.20 13.18
CA GLY A 236 3.44 6.32 14.11
C GLY A 236 4.86 6.64 14.59
N ILE A 237 5.89 6.31 13.80
CA ILE A 237 7.28 6.61 14.20
C ILE A 237 7.51 8.11 14.48
N VAL A 238 6.88 9.00 13.71
CA VAL A 238 7.03 10.45 13.86
C VAL A 238 6.41 10.92 15.18
N TRP A 239 5.26 10.36 15.53
CA TRP A 239 4.62 10.61 16.83
C TRP A 239 5.47 10.05 17.99
N GLY A 240 6.00 8.83 17.85
CA GLY A 240 6.89 8.25 18.85
C GLY A 240 8.15 9.08 19.09
N LEU A 241 8.75 9.60 18.01
CA LEU A 241 9.91 10.51 18.07
C LEU A 241 9.56 11.84 18.73
N PHE A 242 8.38 12.39 18.44
CA PHE A 242 7.89 13.63 19.03
C PHE A 242 7.76 13.53 20.56
N TYR A 243 7.32 12.37 21.07
CA TYR A 243 7.18 12.11 22.51
C TYR A 243 8.39 11.42 23.18
N GLY A 244 9.47 11.13 22.44
CA GLY A 244 10.63 10.43 22.97
C GLY A 244 10.35 8.99 23.43
N GLN A 245 9.36 8.33 22.84
CA GLN A 245 8.92 6.97 23.19
C GLN A 245 9.87 5.90 22.60
N ASN A 246 11.10 5.82 23.12
CA ASN A 246 12.15 4.96 22.58
C ASN A 246 11.79 3.47 22.54
N GLN A 247 11.04 2.96 23.54
CA GLN A 247 10.58 1.57 23.55
C GLN A 247 9.56 1.29 22.45
N TYR A 248 8.63 2.23 22.22
CA TYR A 248 7.66 2.15 21.12
C TYR A 248 8.37 2.17 19.77
N ILE A 249 9.33 3.07 19.58
CA ILE A 249 10.13 3.16 18.35
C ILE A 249 10.89 1.85 18.11
N ALA A 250 11.50 1.26 19.15
CA ALA A 250 12.19 -0.02 19.02
C ALA A 250 11.25 -1.14 18.55
N SER A 251 10.02 -1.19 19.09
CA SER A 251 9.00 -2.16 18.65
C SER A 251 8.59 -2.00 17.18
N ILE A 252 8.62 -0.77 16.64
CA ILE A 252 8.37 -0.52 15.21
C ILE A 252 9.53 -1.04 14.34
N PHE A 253 10.77 -1.03 14.80
CA PHE A 253 11.89 -1.56 14.02
C PHE A 253 12.04 -3.08 14.13
N GLU A 254 11.48 -3.70 15.17
CA GLU A 254 11.63 -5.13 15.42
C GLU A 254 11.23 -6.01 14.23
N PRO A 255 10.09 -5.80 13.53
CA PRO A 255 9.75 -6.60 12.36
C PRO A 255 10.76 -6.49 11.21
N ALA A 256 11.34 -5.29 11.02
CA ALA A 256 12.36 -5.09 10.00
C ALA A 256 13.66 -5.82 10.34
N ILE A 257 14.05 -5.80 11.62
CA ILE A 257 15.19 -6.55 12.14
C ILE A 257 14.93 -8.04 11.94
N GLN A 258 13.78 -8.57 12.38
CA GLN A 258 13.41 -9.97 12.21
C GLN A 258 13.49 -10.41 10.73
N LEU A 259 13.01 -9.59 9.80
CA LEU A 259 13.08 -9.88 8.37
C LEU A 259 14.53 -9.97 7.89
N ILE A 260 15.38 -9.00 8.24
CA ILE A 260 16.81 -9.01 7.89
C ILE A 260 17.52 -10.23 8.50
N THR A 261 17.31 -10.48 9.79
CA THR A 261 17.86 -11.62 10.52
C THR A 261 17.46 -12.95 9.86
N SER A 262 16.20 -13.09 9.43
CA SER A 262 15.70 -14.28 8.73
C SER A 262 16.30 -14.47 7.33
N LEU A 263 16.52 -13.37 6.59
CA LEU A 263 17.08 -13.41 5.24
C LEU A 263 18.58 -13.74 5.24
N PHE A 264 19.31 -13.25 6.24
CA PHE A 264 20.76 -13.45 6.32
C PHE A 264 21.17 -14.58 7.28
N ASN A 265 20.20 -15.29 7.86
CA ASN A 265 20.42 -16.37 8.83
C ASN A 265 21.38 -15.96 9.97
N ILE A 266 21.40 -14.66 10.29
CA ILE A 266 22.23 -14.11 11.34
C ILE A 266 21.51 -14.48 12.63
N ARG A 267 21.91 -15.57 13.30
CA ARG A 267 21.44 -15.82 14.67
C ARG A 267 21.98 -14.69 15.55
N THR A 268 21.23 -13.61 15.71
CA THR A 268 21.47 -12.66 16.78
C THR A 268 21.05 -13.32 18.09
N PRO A 269 21.94 -13.53 19.06
CA PRO A 269 21.52 -13.84 20.42
C PRO A 269 20.80 -12.60 20.94
N LEU A 270 19.48 -12.71 21.12
CA LEU A 270 18.69 -11.72 21.85
C LEU A 270 19.14 -11.79 23.31
N TYR A 271 19.75 -10.71 23.80
CA TYR A 271 19.98 -10.43 25.22
C TYR A 271 18.94 -9.41 25.70
#